data_AF-E6LQ48-F1
#
_entry.id   AF-E6LQ48-F1
#
_cell.length_a   1.000
_cell.length_b   1.000
_cell.length_c   1.000
_cell.angle_alpha   90.00
_cell.angle_beta   90.00
_cell.angle_gamma   90.00
#
_symmetry.space_group_name_H-M   'P 1'
#
loop_
_entity.id
_entity.type
_entity.pdbx_description
1 polymer ?
#
loop_
_entity_poly.entity_id
_entity_poly.type
_entity_poly.pdbx_seq_one_letter_code
_entity_poly.pdbx_strand_id
1 'polypeptide(L)'
;MRCKNCGSVNSDGVKFCENCGAAFESVNMQQNQSNTDSKESNPISSQGGMKKLPKNIIFGAAGVIAALFIIVTVAFAMNSGKVIDLNKYISFESSGYDGYGKASISVDWDKLENDYGKKVKYSSKGKKEYGVLTYAFEPMSVLHDAVSGISIDKSEKLSNGDKVKYTWNVSDDTTKSINYKLKYKDGEFEIKKLNELSKFDPFEDVKVNFSGIAPNGKAEITYNGGGDILHKYNFKLDKFDKLKNNDTVTVSLNLDENKIASMADMYGRIPEKMSQTYTVSGLETYVTQYSELPQDFIKEVNDKAKEVVKEYTDSAYGEGTTLSDLKYEGYALKTDLDEVYNGLYIVYSRVLTSTDNKYVTIKMYYPVAFRTLMLADKVTYKSGPEIIGKTSYVTGTSDESKGYKRPYNFLEQRSGEKVAAGDGFEKYEHESYVHKLEDMTDEYRKSLQDQARLTLDAYIAKDYKPNMQVSDIQFAGEYLQYTSNDQEQFNGTNIYYVVFSANLSDANGKFPTTTIYYPVEYTYVMKLSDEDFLTTYHSDVFLSNLMLPNSLDTTRGFTDGNEMYKGIISNRTKLYEHQVSEGLKQFGE
;
A
#
# COMPACT_ATOMS: atom_id res chain seq x y z
N MET A 1 -27.41 -3.35 40.66
CA MET A 1 -28.47 -4.02 41.46
C MET A 1 -28.09 -4.27 42.94
N ARG A 2 -29.04 -4.32 43.90
CA ARG A 2 -28.78 -4.44 45.36
C ARG A 2 -29.07 -5.87 45.89
N CYS A 3 -28.10 -6.53 46.52
CA CYS A 3 -28.19 -7.93 46.97
C CYS A 3 -29.25 -8.10 48.05
N LYS A 4 -30.27 -8.94 47.80
CA LYS A 4 -31.32 -9.24 48.79
C LYS A 4 -30.81 -10.02 50.00
N ASN A 5 -29.66 -10.72 49.87
CA ASN A 5 -29.11 -11.55 50.94
C ASN A 5 -28.19 -10.78 51.91
N CYS A 6 -27.42 -9.80 51.43
CA CYS A 6 -26.48 -9.04 52.28
C CYS A 6 -26.53 -7.52 52.11
N GLY A 7 -27.41 -6.98 51.27
CA GLY A 7 -27.64 -5.53 51.11
C GLY A 7 -26.61 -4.76 50.28
N SER A 8 -25.55 -5.39 49.78
CA SER A 8 -24.50 -4.73 49.00
C SER A 8 -24.99 -4.30 47.60
N VAL A 9 -24.46 -3.16 47.12
CA VAL A 9 -24.74 -2.65 45.76
C VAL A 9 -23.72 -3.27 44.80
N ASN A 10 -24.18 -3.87 43.71
CA ASN A 10 -23.37 -4.57 42.71
C ASN A 10 -23.63 -4.01 41.31
N SER A 11 -22.69 -4.20 40.38
CA SER A 11 -22.79 -3.79 38.96
C SER A 11 -23.95 -4.47 38.24
N ASP A 12 -24.53 -3.86 37.20
CA ASP A 12 -25.65 -4.46 36.47
C ASP A 12 -25.16 -5.58 35.52
N GLY A 13 -25.90 -6.70 35.47
CA GLY A 13 -25.55 -7.89 34.65
C GLY A 13 -24.73 -8.97 35.35
N VAL A 14 -24.23 -8.70 36.56
CA VAL A 14 -23.53 -9.72 37.37
C VAL A 14 -24.51 -10.77 37.88
N LYS A 15 -24.17 -12.05 37.70
CA LYS A 15 -25.05 -13.17 38.09
C LYS A 15 -25.00 -13.46 39.59
N PHE A 16 -23.94 -13.03 40.26
CA PHE A 16 -23.70 -13.27 41.68
C PHE A 16 -23.21 -11.99 42.36
N CYS A 17 -23.58 -11.83 43.63
CA CYS A 17 -23.11 -10.75 44.48
C CYS A 17 -21.60 -10.87 44.71
N GLU A 18 -20.83 -9.84 44.37
CA GLU A 18 -19.38 -9.80 44.51
C GLU A 18 -18.92 -9.92 45.98
N ASN A 19 -19.78 -9.58 46.93
CA ASN A 19 -19.44 -9.58 48.37
C ASN A 19 -19.79 -10.89 49.10
N CYS A 20 -20.88 -11.57 48.71
CA CYS A 20 -21.34 -12.76 49.44
C CYS A 20 -21.65 -13.98 48.56
N GLY A 21 -21.44 -13.87 47.25
CA GLY A 21 -21.67 -14.94 46.29
C GLY A 21 -23.15 -15.28 46.04
N ALA A 22 -24.10 -14.59 46.70
CA ALA A 22 -25.52 -14.85 46.50
C ALA A 22 -25.96 -14.52 45.08
N ALA A 23 -26.63 -15.46 44.41
CA ALA A 23 -27.14 -15.25 43.07
C ALA A 23 -28.24 -14.18 43.06
N PHE A 24 -28.23 -13.36 42.02
CA PHE A 24 -29.36 -12.49 41.73
C PHE A 24 -30.41 -13.26 40.94
N GLU A 25 -31.66 -13.29 41.40
CA GLU A 25 -32.77 -13.91 40.67
C GLU A 25 -32.92 -13.22 39.31
N SER A 26 -32.69 -13.95 38.21
CA SER A 26 -32.96 -13.48 36.86
C SER A 26 -34.47 -13.41 36.65
N VAL A 27 -35.01 -12.21 36.48
CA VAL A 27 -36.37 -12.03 35.95
C VAL A 27 -36.36 -12.50 34.51
N ASN A 28 -36.98 -13.65 34.24
CA ASN A 28 -37.30 -14.07 32.88
C ASN A 28 -38.29 -13.06 32.27
N MET A 29 -37.80 -12.15 31.44
CA MET A 29 -38.65 -11.43 30.51
C MET A 29 -39.09 -12.42 29.41
N GLN A 30 -40.20 -13.12 29.65
CA GLN A 30 -41.04 -13.53 28.53
C GLN A 30 -41.55 -12.25 27.86
N GLN A 31 -41.29 -12.14 26.56
CA GLN A 31 -41.87 -11.13 25.70
C GLN A 31 -43.39 -11.19 25.82
N ASN A 32 -43.98 -10.16 26.42
CA ASN A 32 -45.33 -9.74 26.06
C ASN A 32 -45.23 -9.06 24.69
N GLN A 33 -45.55 -9.79 23.63
CA GLN A 33 -46.17 -9.19 22.47
C GLN A 33 -47.68 -9.13 22.72
N SER A 34 -48.18 -7.90 22.78
CA SER A 34 -49.58 -7.56 22.87
C SER A 34 -50.37 -8.10 21.68
N ASN A 35 -51.59 -8.52 21.97
CA ASN A 35 -52.62 -8.94 21.02
C ASN A 35 -52.78 -7.99 19.82
N THR A 36 -53.00 -8.58 18.65
CA THR A 36 -54.04 -8.10 17.74
C THR A 36 -54.69 -9.30 17.05
N ASP A 37 -56.00 -9.38 17.20
CA ASP A 37 -56.89 -10.41 16.65
C ASP A 37 -56.75 -10.59 15.13
N SER A 38 -56.85 -11.83 14.66
CA SER A 38 -57.69 -12.21 13.51
C SER A 38 -57.94 -13.72 13.51
N LYS A 39 -59.22 -14.09 13.40
CA LYS A 39 -59.77 -15.45 13.32
C LYS A 39 -59.47 -16.14 11.99
N GLU A 40 -59.54 -17.48 12.06
CA GLU A 40 -59.95 -18.51 11.07
C GLU A 40 -58.84 -19.56 10.87
N SER A 41 -59.08 -20.84 10.61
CA SER A 41 -60.22 -21.75 10.70
C SER A 41 -59.62 -23.17 10.48
N ASN A 42 -59.85 -24.10 11.40
CA ASN A 42 -60.18 -25.55 11.24
C ASN A 42 -59.60 -26.45 10.10
N PRO A 43 -59.68 -27.79 10.21
CA PRO A 43 -58.60 -28.68 10.64
C PRO A 43 -58.23 -29.73 9.54
N ILE A 44 -57.32 -30.68 9.81
CA ILE A 44 -57.45 -32.12 9.45
C ILE A 44 -56.17 -32.91 9.82
N SER A 45 -56.41 -33.99 10.58
CA SER A 45 -55.74 -35.29 10.77
C SER A 45 -54.29 -35.50 10.23
N SER A 46 -53.41 -36.24 10.92
CA SER A 46 -53.63 -37.63 11.33
C SER A 46 -52.52 -38.15 12.24
N GLN A 47 -52.86 -39.25 12.90
CA GLN A 47 -52.25 -39.92 14.04
C GLN A 47 -50.81 -40.42 13.84
N GLY A 48 -50.07 -40.50 14.96
CA GLY A 48 -48.89 -41.35 15.04
C GLY A 48 -48.18 -41.35 16.40
N GLY A 49 -48.57 -42.25 17.31
CA GLY A 49 -47.63 -42.91 18.21
C GLY A 49 -47.25 -42.25 19.54
N MET A 50 -48.03 -42.57 20.57
CA MET A 50 -47.66 -42.38 21.98
C MET A 50 -46.54 -43.36 22.37
N LYS A 51 -45.34 -42.87 22.74
CA LYS A 51 -44.40 -43.59 23.62
C LYS A 51 -43.70 -42.64 24.61
N LYS A 52 -44.28 -42.62 25.82
CA LYS A 52 -43.73 -42.41 27.17
C LYS A 52 -42.39 -41.65 27.35
N LEU A 53 -42.47 -40.60 28.16
CA LEU A 53 -41.35 -39.99 28.91
C LEU A 53 -40.56 -41.03 29.73
N PRO A 54 -39.29 -40.71 30.00
CA PRO A 54 -38.93 -40.50 31.40
C PRO A 54 -38.35 -39.10 31.65
N LYS A 55 -38.73 -38.56 32.82
CA LYS A 55 -38.12 -37.42 33.51
C LYS A 55 -36.60 -37.56 33.53
N ASN A 56 -35.86 -36.46 33.31
CA ASN A 56 -34.57 -36.11 33.94
C ASN A 56 -34.20 -34.67 33.51
N ILE A 57 -34.35 -33.71 34.41
CA ILE A 57 -33.26 -32.96 35.08
C ILE A 57 -32.69 -31.81 34.22
N ILE A 58 -32.95 -30.61 34.73
CA ILE A 58 -32.53 -29.29 34.26
C ILE A 58 -31.00 -29.18 34.44
N PHE A 59 -30.26 -28.92 33.36
CA PHE A 59 -28.84 -28.60 33.41
C PHE A 59 -28.65 -27.08 33.39
N GLY A 60 -28.58 -26.48 34.59
CA GLY A 60 -27.99 -25.18 34.82
C GLY A 60 -26.67 -25.38 35.55
N ALA A 61 -25.55 -25.21 34.86
CA ALA A 61 -24.22 -25.48 35.40
C ALA A 61 -23.38 -24.20 35.43
N ALA A 62 -23.02 -23.76 36.63
CA ALA A 62 -21.81 -22.99 36.92
C ALA A 62 -21.40 -23.27 38.37
N GLY A 63 -20.16 -23.72 38.56
CA GLY A 63 -19.53 -23.85 39.89
C GLY A 63 -20.15 -24.91 40.80
N VAL A 64 -20.41 -26.13 40.32
CA VAL A 64 -20.67 -27.25 41.22
C VAL A 64 -19.35 -27.57 41.92
N ILE A 65 -19.25 -27.20 43.20
CA ILE A 65 -18.38 -27.92 44.13
C ILE A 65 -18.88 -29.36 44.08
N ALA A 66 -18.27 -30.19 43.26
CA ALA A 66 -18.48 -31.62 43.28
C ALA A 66 -17.76 -32.16 44.52
N ALA A 67 -18.26 -31.80 45.71
CA ALA A 67 -17.84 -32.41 46.97
C ALA A 67 -18.34 -33.85 46.94
N LEU A 68 -17.50 -34.72 46.40
CA LEU A 68 -17.74 -36.15 46.34
C LEU A 68 -16.56 -36.84 47.03
N PHE A 69 -16.78 -37.16 48.30
CA PHE A 69 -15.92 -37.96 49.13
C PHE A 69 -15.65 -39.33 48.46
N ILE A 70 -14.51 -39.51 47.80
CA ILE A 70 -14.05 -40.85 47.43
C ILE A 70 -13.49 -41.49 48.69
N ILE A 71 -14.35 -42.18 49.44
CA ILE A 71 -13.94 -42.97 50.60
C ILE A 71 -13.27 -44.25 50.10
N VAL A 72 -11.94 -44.26 50.00
CA VAL A 72 -11.18 -45.50 49.78
C VAL A 72 -11.17 -46.29 51.09
N THR A 73 -12.17 -47.16 51.27
CA THR A 73 -12.20 -48.12 52.38
C THR A 73 -11.27 -49.28 52.07
N VAL A 74 -10.00 -49.17 52.48
CA VAL A 74 -9.13 -50.36 52.56
C VAL A 74 -9.56 -51.17 53.78
N ALA A 75 -10.40 -52.18 53.55
CA ALA A 75 -10.79 -53.12 54.59
C ALA A 75 -9.63 -54.07 54.90
N PHE A 76 -8.98 -53.87 56.05
CA PHE A 76 -8.19 -54.91 56.71
C PHE A 76 -8.71 -55.11 58.13
N ALA A 77 -9.16 -56.32 58.41
CA ALA A 77 -9.74 -56.72 59.68
C ALA A 77 -8.67 -56.98 60.76
N MET A 78 -8.99 -56.44 61.94
CA MET A 78 -8.69 -56.90 63.31
C MET A 78 -7.25 -57.22 63.73
N ASN A 79 -6.73 -56.39 64.64
CA ASN A 79 -5.87 -56.86 65.73
C ASN A 79 -6.37 -56.26 67.06
N SER A 80 -6.40 -57.07 68.11
CA SER A 80 -7.09 -56.85 69.40
C SER A 80 -6.38 -55.89 70.37
N GLY A 81 -5.99 -54.71 69.88
CA GLY A 81 -5.45 -53.60 70.70
C GLY A 81 -6.20 -52.28 70.43
N LYS A 82 -6.10 -51.31 71.34
CA LYS A 82 -6.61 -49.95 71.14
C LYS A 82 -5.84 -49.26 70.00
N VAL A 83 -6.29 -49.39 68.76
CA VAL A 83 -5.67 -48.79 67.56
C VAL A 83 -6.69 -47.93 66.81
N ILE A 84 -6.31 -46.70 66.43
CA ILE A 84 -7.08 -45.82 65.53
C ILE A 84 -6.39 -45.84 64.17
N ASP A 85 -7.14 -46.19 63.12
CA ASP A 85 -6.65 -46.19 61.74
C ASP A 85 -7.04 -44.87 61.06
N LEU A 86 -6.09 -43.93 60.96
CA LEU A 86 -6.33 -42.57 60.49
C LEU A 86 -6.70 -42.52 59.00
N ASN A 87 -6.24 -43.48 58.19
CA ASN A 87 -6.60 -43.54 56.76
C ASN A 87 -8.11 -43.77 56.53
N LYS A 88 -8.88 -44.17 57.56
CA LYS A 88 -10.35 -44.30 57.47
C LYS A 88 -11.09 -42.96 57.57
N TYR A 89 -10.38 -41.89 57.92
CA TYR A 89 -10.90 -40.57 58.20
C TYR A 89 -10.32 -39.53 57.24
N ILE A 90 -9.84 -39.91 56.06
CA ILE A 90 -9.40 -38.95 55.04
C ILE A 90 -10.50 -38.72 54.01
N SER A 91 -10.66 -37.46 53.61
CA SER A 91 -11.48 -37.05 52.48
C SER A 91 -10.61 -36.47 51.38
N PHE A 92 -10.94 -36.83 50.13
CA PHE A 92 -10.34 -36.25 48.93
C PHE A 92 -11.41 -35.49 48.17
N GLU A 93 -11.08 -34.28 47.76
CA GLU A 93 -11.93 -33.47 46.89
C GLU A 93 -11.14 -33.04 45.67
N SER A 94 -11.79 -33.13 44.50
CA SER A 94 -11.26 -32.63 43.25
C SER A 94 -12.29 -31.74 42.57
N SER A 95 -11.85 -30.63 42.00
CA SER A 95 -12.73 -29.66 41.33
C SER A 95 -12.03 -29.00 40.15
N GLY A 96 -12.80 -28.33 39.30
CA GLY A 96 -12.31 -27.65 38.11
C GLY A 96 -12.41 -28.50 36.85
N TYR A 97 -11.57 -28.17 35.87
CA TYR A 97 -11.58 -28.76 34.53
C TYR A 97 -10.35 -29.62 34.29
N ASP A 98 -10.48 -30.60 33.40
CA ASP A 98 -9.39 -31.47 33.00
C ASP A 98 -8.18 -30.65 32.48
N GLY A 99 -6.97 -30.93 33.01
CA GLY A 99 -5.76 -30.14 32.78
C GLY A 99 -5.56 -28.91 33.69
N TYR A 100 -6.64 -28.43 34.31
CA TYR A 100 -6.66 -27.26 35.21
C TYR A 100 -7.29 -27.60 36.57
N GLY A 101 -7.38 -28.89 36.90
CA GLY A 101 -8.03 -29.37 38.10
C GLY A 101 -7.26 -29.03 39.36
N LYS A 102 -8.00 -28.90 40.45
CA LYS A 102 -7.48 -28.68 41.81
C LYS A 102 -7.87 -29.86 42.69
N ALA A 103 -6.99 -30.22 43.62
CA ALA A 103 -7.26 -31.24 44.61
C ALA A 103 -6.91 -30.78 46.02
N SER A 104 -7.70 -31.23 46.98
CA SER A 104 -7.46 -31.05 48.40
C SER A 104 -7.66 -32.38 49.13
N ILE A 105 -6.95 -32.52 50.25
CA ILE A 105 -7.12 -33.63 51.18
C ILE A 105 -7.35 -33.06 52.57
N SER A 106 -8.27 -33.65 53.33
CA SER A 106 -8.55 -33.27 54.71
C SER A 106 -8.82 -34.50 55.57
N VAL A 107 -8.66 -34.33 56.89
CA VAL A 107 -9.07 -35.33 57.88
C VAL A 107 -10.49 -34.98 58.35
N ASP A 108 -11.38 -35.96 58.29
CA ASP A 108 -12.73 -35.92 58.85
C ASP A 108 -12.66 -36.06 60.38
N TRP A 109 -12.26 -34.97 61.02
CA TRP A 109 -12.10 -34.87 62.47
C TRP A 109 -13.43 -35.05 63.21
N ASP A 110 -14.54 -34.58 62.64
CA ASP A 110 -15.87 -34.74 63.23
C ASP A 110 -16.27 -36.21 63.34
N LYS A 111 -16.03 -37.00 62.29
CA LYS A 111 -16.30 -38.44 62.33
C LYS A 111 -15.37 -39.16 63.29
N LEU A 112 -14.10 -38.78 63.33
CA LEU A 112 -13.13 -39.37 64.25
C LEU A 112 -13.50 -39.08 65.72
N GLU A 113 -13.91 -37.85 66.03
CA GLU A 113 -14.42 -37.43 67.34
C GLU A 113 -15.68 -38.22 67.72
N ASN A 114 -16.63 -38.38 66.80
CA ASN A 114 -17.83 -39.17 67.05
C ASN A 114 -17.52 -40.65 67.34
N ASP A 115 -16.56 -41.24 66.62
CA ASP A 115 -16.18 -42.64 66.77
C ASP A 115 -15.38 -42.90 68.06
N TYR A 116 -14.49 -41.96 68.43
CA TYR A 116 -13.45 -42.19 69.46
C TYR A 116 -13.36 -41.14 70.57
N GLY A 117 -13.96 -39.96 70.46
CA GLY A 117 -13.78 -38.83 71.39
C GLY A 117 -13.91 -39.20 72.87
N LYS A 118 -15.02 -39.86 73.23
CA LYS A 118 -15.26 -40.35 74.61
C LYS A 118 -14.36 -41.52 75.03
N LYS A 119 -13.72 -42.20 74.09
CA LYS A 119 -12.89 -43.39 74.29
C LYS A 119 -11.40 -43.04 74.44
N VAL A 120 -10.94 -41.98 73.78
CA VAL A 120 -9.57 -41.46 73.88
C VAL A 120 -9.35 -40.88 75.26
N LYS A 121 -8.29 -41.31 75.92
CA LYS A 121 -7.88 -40.84 77.25
C LYS A 121 -6.36 -40.71 77.28
N TYR A 122 -5.83 -39.90 78.19
CA TYR A 122 -4.39 -39.85 78.43
C TYR A 122 -3.81 -41.23 78.76
N SER A 123 -2.69 -41.57 78.13
CA SER A 123 -1.85 -42.71 78.53
C SER A 123 -1.13 -42.40 79.85
N SER A 124 -0.47 -43.39 80.44
CA SER A 124 0.37 -43.14 81.63
C SER A 124 1.50 -42.14 81.34
N LYS A 125 2.05 -42.14 80.12
CA LYS A 125 3.05 -41.17 79.66
C LYS A 125 2.43 -39.77 79.54
N GLY A 126 1.28 -39.66 78.87
CA GLY A 126 0.57 -38.38 78.72
C GLY A 126 0.14 -37.77 80.05
N LYS A 127 -0.34 -38.58 81.01
CA LYS A 127 -0.64 -38.08 82.37
C LYS A 127 0.58 -37.49 83.07
N LYS A 128 1.77 -38.07 82.83
CA LYS A 128 3.03 -37.60 83.41
C LYS A 128 3.54 -36.33 82.71
N GLU A 129 3.42 -36.25 81.39
CA GLU A 129 3.89 -35.12 80.59
C GLU A 129 3.01 -33.88 80.73
N TYR A 130 1.69 -34.08 80.68
CA TYR A 130 0.73 -32.98 80.76
C TYR A 130 0.42 -32.60 82.21
N GLY A 131 0.55 -33.52 83.18
CA GLY A 131 0.37 -33.23 84.61
C GLY A 131 -0.96 -32.52 84.89
N VAL A 132 -0.89 -31.32 85.49
CA VAL A 132 -2.08 -30.49 85.78
C VAL A 132 -2.77 -30.00 84.50
N LEU A 133 -2.06 -29.91 83.37
CA LEU A 133 -2.64 -29.51 82.08
C LEU A 133 -3.61 -30.55 81.50
N THR A 134 -3.66 -31.77 82.08
CA THR A 134 -4.68 -32.77 81.73
C THR A 134 -6.11 -32.32 82.04
N TYR A 135 -6.30 -31.30 82.89
CA TYR A 135 -7.59 -30.65 83.13
C TYR A 135 -7.93 -29.55 82.13
N ALA A 136 -6.93 -29.04 81.40
CA ALA A 136 -7.08 -27.91 80.47
C ALA A 136 -7.17 -28.35 79.01
N PHE A 137 -6.54 -29.48 78.65
CA PHE A 137 -6.56 -30.02 77.29
C PHE A 137 -7.30 -31.36 77.26
N GLU A 138 -8.26 -31.48 76.35
CA GLU A 138 -8.94 -32.74 76.12
C GLU A 138 -8.00 -33.74 75.43
N PRO A 139 -8.05 -35.04 75.77
CA PRO A 139 -7.22 -36.06 75.14
C PRO A 139 -7.32 -36.10 73.62
N MET A 140 -8.47 -35.67 73.07
CA MET A 140 -8.71 -35.65 71.64
C MET A 140 -8.04 -34.44 70.96
N SER A 141 -7.92 -33.30 71.64
CA SER A 141 -7.07 -32.19 71.19
C SER A 141 -5.59 -32.61 71.08
N VAL A 142 -5.11 -33.43 72.01
CA VAL A 142 -3.74 -33.98 71.95
C VAL A 142 -3.55 -34.94 70.77
N LEU A 143 -4.58 -35.71 70.41
CA LEU A 143 -4.54 -36.54 69.20
C LEU A 143 -4.52 -35.67 67.94
N HIS A 144 -5.35 -34.62 67.89
CA HIS A 144 -5.36 -33.65 66.79
C HIS A 144 -3.98 -33.00 66.62
N ASP A 145 -3.37 -32.53 67.71
CA ASP A 145 -2.02 -31.93 67.68
C ASP A 145 -0.92 -32.92 67.28
N ALA A 146 -1.11 -34.21 67.61
CA ALA A 146 -0.19 -35.26 67.18
C ALA A 146 -0.21 -35.47 65.66
N VAL A 147 -1.27 -35.04 64.97
CA VAL A 147 -1.42 -35.12 63.52
C VAL A 147 -1.34 -33.70 62.95
N SER A 148 -0.13 -33.29 62.58
CA SER A 148 0.14 -31.94 62.05
C SER A 148 -0.49 -31.69 60.66
N GLY A 149 -1.05 -32.73 60.03
CA GLY A 149 -1.85 -32.63 58.81
C GLY A 149 -1.46 -33.68 57.77
N ILE A 150 -1.89 -33.46 56.52
CA ILE A 150 -1.51 -34.27 55.37
C ILE A 150 -0.99 -33.34 54.27
N SER A 151 0.15 -33.68 53.68
CA SER A 151 0.71 -32.96 52.53
C SER A 151 0.46 -33.72 51.25
N ILE A 152 0.16 -33.01 50.16
CA ILE A 152 0.06 -33.56 48.81
C ILE A 152 1.20 -33.03 47.94
N ASP A 153 1.66 -33.83 46.99
CA ASP A 153 2.75 -33.49 46.09
C ASP A 153 2.35 -32.52 44.97
N LYS A 154 1.08 -32.55 44.55
CA LYS A 154 0.50 -31.65 43.54
C LYS A 154 -0.96 -31.32 43.87
N SER A 155 -1.29 -30.04 43.91
CA SER A 155 -2.64 -29.56 44.26
C SER A 155 -3.38 -28.86 43.11
N GLU A 156 -2.71 -28.60 41.98
CA GLU A 156 -3.24 -27.83 40.84
C GLU A 156 -2.70 -28.36 39.51
N LYS A 157 -3.26 -27.90 38.38
CA LYS A 157 -2.93 -28.37 37.02
C LYS A 157 -3.13 -29.89 36.87
N LEU A 158 -4.17 -30.42 37.50
CA LEU A 158 -4.47 -31.85 37.54
C LEU A 158 -5.42 -32.23 36.40
N SER A 159 -5.26 -33.45 35.91
CA SER A 159 -6.12 -34.06 34.87
C SER A 159 -6.81 -35.33 35.40
N ASN A 160 -7.91 -35.73 34.79
CA ASN A 160 -8.55 -37.01 35.03
C ASN A 160 -7.55 -38.14 34.74
N GLY A 161 -7.34 -39.02 35.73
CA GLY A 161 -6.33 -40.08 35.69
C GLY A 161 -4.99 -39.73 36.35
N ASP A 162 -4.75 -38.46 36.70
CA ASP A 162 -3.56 -38.08 37.47
C ASP A 162 -3.58 -38.75 38.85
N LYS A 163 -2.42 -39.20 39.32
CA LYS A 163 -2.24 -39.76 40.65
C LYS A 163 -1.55 -38.76 41.56
N VAL A 164 -2.24 -38.32 42.61
CA VAL A 164 -1.71 -37.40 43.61
C VAL A 164 -1.30 -38.20 44.84
N LYS A 165 -0.06 -38.03 45.29
CA LYS A 165 0.47 -38.71 46.48
C LYS A 165 0.22 -37.87 47.70
N TYR A 166 -0.12 -38.52 48.81
CA TYR A 166 -0.31 -37.88 50.10
C TYR A 166 0.60 -38.51 51.16
N THR A 167 1.14 -37.66 52.03
CA THR A 167 2.05 -38.03 53.11
C THR A 167 1.49 -37.56 54.45
N TRP A 168 1.38 -38.48 55.41
CA TRP A 168 0.94 -38.16 56.77
C TRP A 168 2.05 -37.46 57.54
N ASN A 169 1.71 -36.33 58.16
CA ASN A 169 2.62 -35.63 59.08
C ASN A 169 2.16 -35.91 60.51
N VAL A 170 2.81 -36.85 61.20
CA VAL A 170 2.43 -37.30 62.55
C VAL A 170 3.63 -37.25 63.49
N SER A 171 3.43 -36.69 64.69
CA SER A 171 4.44 -36.63 65.75
C SER A 171 4.50 -37.94 66.53
N ASP A 172 5.55 -38.73 66.29
CA ASP A 172 5.78 -40.01 66.98
C ASP A 172 5.87 -39.90 68.50
N ASP A 173 6.22 -38.73 69.04
CA ASP A 173 6.32 -38.54 70.49
C ASP A 173 4.97 -38.19 71.12
N THR A 174 4.22 -37.25 70.50
CA THR A 174 2.90 -36.80 70.94
C THR A 174 1.85 -37.92 70.86
N THR A 175 1.94 -38.79 69.85
CA THR A 175 1.02 -39.95 69.71
C THR A 175 1.07 -40.92 70.90
N LYS A 176 2.17 -40.95 71.67
CA LYS A 176 2.31 -41.82 72.85
C LYS A 176 1.59 -41.28 74.08
N SER A 177 1.11 -40.03 74.05
CA SER A 177 0.45 -39.38 75.19
C SER A 177 -1.03 -39.77 75.34
N ILE A 178 -1.60 -40.47 74.37
CA ILE A 178 -2.97 -41.02 74.39
C ILE A 178 -3.01 -42.55 74.49
N ASN A 179 -4.13 -43.10 74.94
CA ASN A 179 -4.32 -44.53 75.20
C ASN A 179 -4.59 -45.39 73.94
N TYR A 180 -4.44 -44.81 72.73
CA TYR A 180 -4.56 -45.49 71.44
C TYR A 180 -3.25 -45.39 70.66
N LYS A 181 -2.91 -46.45 69.93
CA LYS A 181 -1.86 -46.39 68.91
C LYS A 181 -2.47 -45.88 67.60
N LEU A 182 -1.82 -44.91 66.95
CA LEU A 182 -2.24 -44.46 65.63
C LEU A 182 -1.62 -45.35 64.55
N LYS A 183 -2.44 -45.78 63.61
CA LYS A 183 -2.04 -46.45 62.37
C LYS A 183 -2.35 -45.51 61.22
N TYR A 184 -1.35 -45.22 60.43
CA TYR A 184 -1.44 -44.37 59.24
C TYR A 184 -0.42 -44.84 58.22
N LYS A 185 -0.72 -44.63 56.94
CA LYS A 185 0.14 -44.99 55.81
C LYS A 185 -0.01 -43.97 54.71
N ASP A 186 1.11 -43.54 54.14
CA ASP A 186 1.14 -42.73 52.93
C ASP A 186 0.49 -43.50 51.76
N GLY A 187 -0.01 -42.75 50.79
CA GLY A 187 -0.72 -43.35 49.68
C GLY A 187 -0.83 -42.42 48.48
N GLU A 188 -1.68 -42.85 47.54
CA GLU A 188 -2.02 -42.10 46.34
C GLU A 188 -3.52 -42.17 46.11
N PHE A 189 -4.08 -41.14 45.49
CA PHE A 189 -5.43 -41.13 44.97
C PHE A 189 -5.42 -40.68 43.51
N GLU A 190 -6.33 -41.23 42.73
CA GLU A 190 -6.48 -40.93 41.31
C GLU A 190 -7.57 -39.86 41.14
N ILE A 191 -7.26 -38.80 40.40
CA ILE A 191 -8.17 -37.70 40.08
C ILE A 191 -9.22 -38.18 39.09
N LYS A 192 -10.49 -37.94 39.40
CA LYS A 192 -11.63 -38.39 38.58
C LYS A 192 -12.72 -37.31 38.56
N LYS A 193 -13.52 -37.32 37.50
CA LYS A 193 -14.72 -36.48 37.33
C LYS A 193 -14.44 -34.97 37.31
N LEU A 194 -13.24 -34.55 36.90
CA LEU A 194 -13.04 -33.17 36.45
C LEU A 194 -13.88 -32.91 35.20
N ASN A 195 -14.40 -31.70 35.05
CA ASN A 195 -15.22 -31.33 33.90
C ASN A 195 -14.38 -31.27 32.61
N GLU A 196 -14.98 -31.62 31.47
CA GLU A 196 -14.32 -31.46 30.18
C GLU A 196 -14.14 -29.97 29.83
N LEU A 197 -12.95 -29.63 29.36
CA LEU A 197 -12.60 -28.26 28.98
C LEU A 197 -13.00 -27.98 27.52
N SER A 198 -13.84 -26.99 27.30
CA SER A 198 -14.25 -26.58 25.95
C SER A 198 -13.22 -25.68 25.27
N LYS A 199 -13.27 -25.57 23.95
CA LYS A 199 -12.42 -24.65 23.16
C LYS A 199 -13.26 -23.65 22.37
N PHE A 200 -12.69 -22.49 22.09
CA PHE A 200 -13.30 -21.48 21.22
C PHE A 200 -12.26 -20.88 20.28
N ASP A 201 -12.68 -20.42 19.10
CA ASP A 201 -11.82 -19.67 18.18
C ASP A 201 -11.73 -18.21 18.64
N PRO A 202 -10.59 -17.74 19.14
CA PRO A 202 -10.45 -16.35 19.59
C PRO A 202 -10.38 -15.36 18.41
N PHE A 203 -10.24 -15.81 17.17
CA PHE A 203 -10.09 -14.97 15.98
C PHE A 203 -11.37 -14.86 15.14
N GLU A 204 -12.46 -15.53 15.54
CA GLU A 204 -13.76 -15.50 14.84
C GLU A 204 -14.28 -14.06 14.67
N ASP A 205 -14.14 -13.23 15.70
CA ASP A 205 -14.57 -11.83 15.71
C ASP A 205 -13.43 -10.82 15.41
N VAL A 206 -12.28 -11.31 14.93
CA VAL A 206 -11.13 -10.47 14.58
C VAL A 206 -11.17 -10.13 13.09
N LYS A 207 -11.21 -8.82 12.80
CA LYS A 207 -11.03 -8.29 11.45
C LYS A 207 -9.73 -7.50 11.36
N VAL A 208 -8.91 -7.80 10.36
CA VAL A 208 -7.72 -7.01 10.03
C VAL A 208 -8.07 -6.11 8.85
N ASN A 209 -8.00 -4.79 9.04
CA ASN A 209 -8.24 -3.81 7.99
C ASN A 209 -6.88 -3.34 7.46
N PHE A 210 -6.74 -3.36 6.13
CA PHE A 210 -5.57 -2.82 5.43
C PHE A 210 -5.90 -1.46 4.82
N SER A 211 -4.97 -0.52 4.93
CA SER A 211 -5.15 0.84 4.39
C SER A 211 -3.82 1.46 3.95
N GLY A 212 -3.89 2.53 3.16
CA GLY A 212 -2.71 3.21 2.62
C GLY A 212 -2.31 2.69 1.23
N ILE A 213 -1.15 3.14 0.78
CA ILE A 213 -0.60 2.86 -0.55
C ILE A 213 0.63 1.98 -0.37
N ALA A 214 0.70 0.84 -1.05
CA ALA A 214 1.86 -0.04 -1.00
C ALA A 214 3.09 0.62 -1.66
N PRO A 215 4.31 0.41 -1.12
CA PRO A 215 4.68 -0.50 -0.04
C PRO A 215 4.54 0.09 1.37
N ASN A 216 3.89 1.25 1.53
CA ASN A 216 3.71 1.94 2.80
C ASN A 216 2.34 1.66 3.45
N GLY A 217 1.72 0.51 3.15
CA GLY A 217 0.43 0.10 3.70
C GLY A 217 0.49 -0.16 5.20
N LYS A 218 -0.69 -0.10 5.85
CA LYS A 218 -0.87 -0.28 7.29
C LYS A 218 -1.92 -1.34 7.59
N ALA A 219 -1.77 -2.03 8.72
CA ALA A 219 -2.74 -2.99 9.24
C ALA A 219 -3.27 -2.52 10.59
N GLU A 220 -4.59 -2.65 10.79
CA GLU A 220 -5.25 -2.38 12.06
C GLU A 220 -6.20 -3.53 12.44
N ILE A 221 -6.17 -3.92 13.71
CA ILE A 221 -7.11 -4.91 14.28
C ILE A 221 -8.40 -4.20 14.73
N THR A 222 -9.53 -4.73 14.28
CA THR A 222 -10.85 -4.52 14.88
C THR A 222 -11.31 -5.82 15.52
N TYR A 223 -11.88 -5.74 16.73
CA TYR A 223 -12.41 -6.89 17.45
C TYR A 223 -13.80 -6.56 17.97
N ASN A 224 -14.78 -7.37 17.57
CA ASN A 224 -16.20 -7.14 17.86
C ASN A 224 -16.80 -8.17 18.84
N GLY A 225 -16.00 -9.13 19.31
CA GLY A 225 -16.48 -10.13 20.27
C GLY A 225 -16.76 -9.46 21.61
N GLY A 226 -18.04 -9.39 21.98
CA GLY A 226 -18.50 -8.78 23.23
C GLY A 226 -17.62 -9.18 24.42
N GLY A 227 -17.15 -8.19 25.18
CA GLY A 227 -15.97 -8.24 26.04
C GLY A 227 -16.06 -9.09 27.31
N ASP A 228 -16.71 -10.25 27.28
CA ASP A 228 -16.85 -11.09 28.47
C ASP A 228 -15.63 -11.99 28.71
N ILE A 229 -14.81 -12.28 27.68
CA ILE A 229 -13.66 -13.21 27.77
C ILE A 229 -12.37 -12.62 27.20
N LEU A 230 -12.44 -12.00 26.03
CA LEU A 230 -11.31 -11.32 25.39
C LEU A 230 -11.69 -9.88 25.06
N HIS A 231 -10.69 -9.03 24.99
CA HIS A 231 -10.78 -7.63 24.58
C HIS A 231 -9.78 -7.33 23.47
N LYS A 232 -9.97 -6.21 22.75
CA LYS A 232 -9.07 -5.77 21.67
C LYS A 232 -7.59 -5.76 22.07
N TYR A 233 -7.27 -5.35 23.31
CA TYR A 233 -5.88 -5.30 23.81
C TYR A 233 -5.23 -6.67 24.05
N ASN A 234 -6.00 -7.76 24.01
CA ASN A 234 -5.47 -9.12 24.05
C ASN A 234 -4.90 -9.55 22.69
N PHE A 235 -5.09 -8.78 21.62
CA PHE A 235 -4.59 -9.10 20.28
C PHE A 235 -3.42 -8.20 19.91
N LYS A 236 -2.40 -8.79 19.29
CA LYS A 236 -1.18 -8.10 18.84
C LYS A 236 -0.87 -8.47 17.40
N LEU A 237 -0.59 -7.47 16.56
CA LEU A 237 0.01 -7.65 15.24
C LEU A 237 1.54 -7.79 15.37
N ASP A 238 2.13 -8.67 14.57
CA ASP A 238 3.57 -8.75 14.38
C ASP A 238 4.12 -7.57 13.57
N LYS A 239 3.36 -7.11 12.56
CA LYS A 239 3.67 -6.00 11.66
C LYS A 239 2.43 -5.13 11.44
N PHE A 240 2.59 -3.81 11.45
CA PHE A 240 1.48 -2.86 11.31
C PHE A 240 1.71 -1.79 10.23
N ASP A 241 2.93 -1.66 9.70
CA ASP A 241 3.30 -0.70 8.65
C ASP A 241 4.21 -1.33 7.59
N LYS A 242 4.51 -0.55 6.53
CA LYS A 242 5.36 -0.95 5.40
C LYS A 242 4.88 -2.23 4.70
N LEU A 243 3.57 -2.36 4.54
CA LEU A 243 2.93 -3.51 3.93
C LEU A 243 2.67 -3.30 2.43
N LYS A 244 2.81 -4.38 1.67
CA LYS A 244 2.34 -4.49 0.27
C LYS A 244 1.34 -5.64 0.13
N ASN A 245 0.57 -5.62 -0.97
CA ASN A 245 -0.32 -6.74 -1.30
C ASN A 245 0.49 -8.05 -1.39
N ASN A 246 -0.11 -9.14 -0.91
CA ASN A 246 0.47 -10.48 -0.74
C ASN A 246 1.50 -10.63 0.41
N ASP A 247 1.80 -9.58 1.17
CA ASP A 247 2.45 -9.77 2.46
C ASP A 247 1.53 -10.52 3.44
N THR A 248 2.10 -11.08 4.49
CA THR A 248 1.34 -11.73 5.57
C THR A 248 1.56 -10.98 6.87
N VAL A 249 0.47 -10.78 7.62
CA VAL A 249 0.50 -10.32 9.01
C VAL A 249 -0.12 -11.38 9.92
N THR A 250 0.41 -11.52 11.13
CA THR A 250 -0.06 -12.49 12.11
C THR A 250 -0.61 -11.76 13.32
N VAL A 251 -1.88 -12.03 13.64
CA VAL A 251 -2.49 -11.60 14.90
C VAL A 251 -2.26 -12.70 15.93
N SER A 252 -1.68 -12.35 17.07
CA SER A 252 -1.42 -13.26 18.19
C SER A 252 -2.15 -12.83 19.45
N LEU A 253 -2.53 -13.79 20.28
CA LEU A 253 -3.05 -13.55 21.62
C LEU A 253 -1.91 -13.22 22.60
N ASN A 254 -2.05 -12.09 23.30
CA ASN A 254 -1.18 -11.67 24.39
C ASN A 254 -1.74 -12.15 25.74
N LEU A 255 -1.74 -13.47 25.92
CA LEU A 255 -2.17 -14.15 27.15
C LEU A 255 -1.02 -14.99 27.69
N ASP A 256 -0.79 -14.90 29.00
CA ASP A 256 0.10 -15.79 29.73
C ASP A 256 -0.66 -17.02 30.25
N GLU A 257 0.07 -18.00 30.77
CA GLU A 257 -0.50 -19.25 31.30
C GLU A 257 -1.52 -18.99 32.43
N ASN A 258 -1.29 -17.98 33.27
CA ASN A 258 -2.17 -17.65 34.39
C ASN A 258 -3.52 -17.13 33.90
N LYS A 259 -3.53 -16.28 32.87
CA LYS A 259 -4.76 -15.81 32.23
C LYS A 259 -5.53 -16.96 31.59
N ILE A 260 -4.84 -17.86 30.90
CA ILE A 260 -5.48 -19.05 30.29
C ILE A 260 -6.09 -19.95 31.39
N ALA A 261 -5.37 -20.17 32.49
CA ALA A 261 -5.89 -20.92 33.63
C ALA A 261 -7.12 -20.24 34.25
N SER A 262 -7.09 -18.91 34.40
CA SER A 262 -8.25 -18.14 34.87
C SER A 262 -9.45 -18.27 33.93
N MET A 263 -9.23 -18.36 32.62
CA MET A 263 -10.31 -18.57 31.65
C MET A 263 -10.93 -19.96 31.76
N ALA A 264 -10.10 -20.99 31.94
CA ALA A 264 -10.57 -22.35 32.22
C ALA A 264 -11.43 -22.38 33.49
N ASP A 265 -10.95 -21.78 34.58
CA ASP A 265 -11.67 -21.74 35.86
C ASP A 265 -13.00 -20.95 35.78
N MET A 266 -13.00 -19.77 35.15
CA MET A 266 -14.16 -18.87 35.13
C MET A 266 -15.20 -19.24 34.07
N TYR A 267 -14.77 -19.69 32.89
CA TYR A 267 -15.63 -19.86 31.73
C TYR A 267 -15.69 -21.31 31.22
N GLY A 268 -14.86 -22.21 31.75
CA GLY A 268 -14.81 -23.60 31.29
C GLY A 268 -14.34 -23.77 29.84
N ARG A 269 -13.69 -22.74 29.28
CA ARG A 269 -13.19 -22.77 27.91
C ARG A 269 -11.90 -21.99 27.74
N ILE A 270 -11.04 -22.49 26.85
CA ILE A 270 -9.75 -21.90 26.49
C ILE A 270 -9.65 -21.64 24.98
N PRO A 271 -8.75 -20.74 24.53
CA PRO A 271 -8.50 -20.55 23.11
C PRO A 271 -8.05 -21.84 22.41
N GLU A 272 -8.59 -22.13 21.22
CA GLU A 272 -8.17 -23.29 20.43
C GLU A 272 -6.78 -23.10 19.81
N LYS A 273 -6.41 -21.86 19.51
CA LYS A 273 -5.17 -21.43 18.86
C LYS A 273 -4.74 -20.06 19.39
N MET A 274 -3.43 -19.80 19.36
CA MET A 274 -2.84 -18.57 19.92
C MET A 274 -2.51 -17.52 18.86
N SER A 275 -2.64 -17.85 17.58
CA SER A 275 -2.34 -16.94 16.47
C SER A 275 -3.11 -17.30 15.21
N GLN A 276 -3.39 -16.30 14.36
CA GLN A 276 -3.98 -16.44 13.03
C GLN A 276 -3.26 -15.50 12.05
N THR A 277 -2.99 -16.00 10.83
CA THR A 277 -2.34 -15.23 9.77
C THR A 277 -3.36 -14.72 8.76
N TYR A 278 -3.16 -13.49 8.29
CA TYR A 278 -3.98 -12.79 7.32
C TYR A 278 -3.09 -12.32 6.16
N THR A 279 -3.57 -12.48 4.93
CA THR A 279 -2.89 -11.96 3.73
C THR A 279 -3.31 -10.53 3.47
N VAL A 280 -2.34 -9.64 3.31
CA VAL A 280 -2.55 -8.23 2.94
C VAL A 280 -3.12 -8.18 1.53
N SER A 281 -4.27 -7.53 1.39
CA SER A 281 -4.94 -7.33 0.10
C SER A 281 -5.72 -6.02 0.10
N GLY A 282 -6.01 -5.50 -1.09
CA GLY A 282 -6.81 -4.28 -1.26
C GLY A 282 -6.05 -2.97 -1.02
N LEU A 283 -4.72 -2.99 -0.87
CA LEU A 283 -3.93 -1.76 -0.87
C LEU A 283 -3.82 -1.21 -2.28
N GLU A 284 -3.98 0.11 -2.43
CA GLU A 284 -3.68 0.78 -3.69
C GLU A 284 -2.17 0.74 -3.96
N THR A 285 -1.78 0.74 -5.24
CA THR A 285 -0.39 0.78 -5.71
C THR A 285 -0.26 1.87 -6.76
N TYR A 286 0.96 2.35 -7.03
CA TYR A 286 1.20 3.19 -8.21
C TYR A 286 1.37 2.33 -9.45
N VAL A 287 0.89 2.80 -10.59
CA VAL A 287 1.23 2.19 -11.89
C VAL A 287 2.72 2.37 -12.14
N THR A 288 3.47 1.29 -12.29
CA THR A 288 4.92 1.33 -12.50
C THR A 288 5.32 1.08 -13.95
N GLN A 289 4.43 0.48 -14.74
CA GLN A 289 4.69 0.11 -16.12
C GLN A 289 3.42 0.23 -16.97
N TYR A 290 3.59 0.54 -18.25
CA TYR A 290 2.46 0.78 -19.16
C TYR A 290 1.55 -0.45 -19.33
N SER A 291 2.10 -1.67 -19.25
CA SER A 291 1.35 -2.92 -19.37
C SER A 291 0.35 -3.18 -18.24
N GLU A 292 0.40 -2.40 -17.15
CA GLU A 292 -0.61 -2.43 -16.07
C GLU A 292 -1.88 -1.65 -16.43
N LEU A 293 -1.86 -0.87 -17.52
CA LEU A 293 -2.99 -0.04 -17.94
C LEU A 293 -3.99 -0.85 -18.78
N PRO A 294 -5.27 -0.93 -18.35
CA PRO A 294 -6.33 -1.52 -19.15
C PRO A 294 -6.57 -0.76 -20.47
N GLN A 295 -6.99 -1.48 -21.52
CA GLN A 295 -7.21 -0.91 -22.85
C GLN A 295 -8.33 0.14 -22.89
N ASP A 296 -9.38 -0.05 -22.09
CA ASP A 296 -10.46 0.92 -21.92
C ASP A 296 -9.98 2.21 -21.25
N PHE A 297 -9.12 2.10 -20.22
CA PHE A 297 -8.46 3.25 -19.61
C PHE A 297 -7.57 4.00 -20.61
N ILE A 298 -6.74 3.29 -21.38
CA ILE A 298 -5.88 3.88 -22.42
C ILE A 298 -6.73 4.64 -23.44
N LYS A 299 -7.84 4.05 -23.90
CA LYS A 299 -8.77 4.71 -24.82
C LYS A 299 -9.36 5.98 -24.20
N GLU A 300 -9.80 5.92 -22.95
CA GLU A 300 -10.37 7.07 -22.23
C GLU A 300 -9.39 8.25 -22.14
N VAL A 301 -8.16 8.00 -21.68
CA VAL A 301 -7.16 9.06 -21.54
C VAL A 301 -6.70 9.60 -22.89
N ASN A 302 -6.67 8.76 -23.93
CA ASN A 302 -6.33 9.19 -25.28
C ASN A 302 -7.42 10.10 -25.87
N ASP A 303 -8.70 9.72 -25.76
CA ASP A 303 -9.84 10.54 -26.20
C ASP A 303 -9.84 11.91 -25.49
N LYS A 304 -9.62 11.92 -24.17
CA LYS A 304 -9.51 13.16 -23.37
C LYS A 304 -8.32 14.02 -23.80
N ALA A 305 -7.16 13.42 -24.03
CA ALA A 305 -5.97 14.15 -24.47
C ALA A 305 -6.19 14.80 -25.84
N LYS A 306 -6.80 14.06 -26.78
CA LYS A 306 -7.14 14.56 -28.10
C LYS A 306 -8.04 15.79 -28.04
N GLU A 307 -9.10 15.72 -27.23
CA GLU A 307 -10.05 16.83 -27.04
C GLU A 307 -9.36 18.07 -26.46
N VAL A 308 -8.60 17.90 -25.38
CA VAL A 308 -7.89 19.00 -24.70
C VAL A 308 -6.89 19.68 -25.64
N VAL A 309 -6.10 18.91 -26.41
CA VAL A 309 -5.16 19.50 -27.37
C VAL A 309 -5.92 20.20 -28.50
N LYS A 310 -6.99 19.59 -29.02
CA LYS A 310 -7.80 20.20 -30.07
C LYS A 310 -8.37 21.55 -29.61
N GLU A 311 -9.05 21.60 -28.48
CA GLU A 311 -9.65 22.81 -27.92
C GLU A 311 -8.61 23.92 -27.70
N TYR A 312 -7.46 23.56 -27.10
CA TYR A 312 -6.38 24.50 -26.90
C TYR A 312 -5.84 25.03 -28.24
N THR A 313 -5.48 24.16 -29.17
CA THR A 313 -4.86 24.58 -30.44
C THR A 313 -5.82 25.38 -31.31
N ASP A 314 -7.10 25.05 -31.35
CA ASP A 314 -8.09 25.77 -32.15
C ASP A 314 -8.36 27.19 -31.61
N SER A 315 -8.04 27.45 -30.33
CA SER A 315 -8.22 28.78 -29.69
C SER A 315 -6.92 29.57 -29.52
N ALA A 316 -5.78 28.89 -29.40
CA ALA A 316 -4.49 29.51 -29.11
C ALA A 316 -3.89 30.27 -30.30
N TYR A 317 -4.27 29.90 -31.53
CA TYR A 317 -3.69 30.45 -32.75
C TYR A 317 -4.72 31.29 -33.51
N GLY A 318 -4.33 32.50 -33.91
CA GLY A 318 -5.20 33.43 -34.65
C GLY A 318 -5.21 33.21 -36.16
N GLU A 319 -5.92 34.07 -36.89
CA GLU A 319 -6.10 34.00 -38.36
C GLU A 319 -4.80 33.99 -39.19
N GLY A 320 -3.67 34.42 -38.58
CA GLY A 320 -2.34 34.38 -39.19
C GLY A 320 -1.67 33.00 -39.18
N THR A 321 -2.35 31.95 -38.72
CA THR A 321 -1.78 30.61 -38.56
C THR A 321 -2.75 29.53 -39.02
N THR A 322 -2.28 28.64 -39.88
CA THR A 322 -3.00 27.41 -40.25
C THR A 322 -2.44 26.23 -39.48
N LEU A 323 -3.31 25.28 -39.16
CA LEU A 323 -2.99 24.08 -38.38
C LEU A 323 -3.20 22.84 -39.23
N SER A 324 -2.25 21.92 -39.21
CA SER A 324 -2.46 20.57 -39.72
C SER A 324 -3.50 19.81 -38.89
N ASP A 325 -3.90 18.65 -39.40
CA ASP A 325 -4.61 17.66 -38.61
C ASP A 325 -3.81 17.28 -37.36
N LEU A 326 -4.55 16.95 -36.30
CA LEU A 326 -4.00 16.51 -35.03
C LEU A 326 -3.51 15.06 -35.15
N LYS A 327 -2.21 14.84 -34.92
CA LYS A 327 -1.56 13.53 -35.04
C LYS A 327 -1.19 12.96 -33.68
N TYR A 328 -1.57 11.71 -33.39
CA TYR A 328 -1.10 10.99 -32.20
C TYR A 328 0.36 10.57 -32.44
N GLU A 329 1.25 10.90 -31.50
CA GLU A 329 2.69 10.59 -31.60
C GLU A 329 3.13 9.50 -30.62
N GLY A 330 2.22 9.00 -29.77
CA GLY A 330 2.49 7.97 -28.78
C GLY A 330 2.37 8.47 -27.34
N TYR A 331 3.03 7.80 -26.41
CA TYR A 331 2.99 8.13 -24.99
C TYR A 331 4.37 8.16 -24.34
N ALA A 332 4.44 8.80 -23.18
CA ALA A 332 5.52 8.60 -22.21
C ALA A 332 4.94 8.32 -20.82
N LEU A 333 5.47 7.32 -20.13
CA LEU A 333 5.16 7.02 -18.73
C LEU A 333 6.37 7.42 -17.89
N LYS A 334 6.18 8.37 -16.97
CA LYS A 334 7.21 8.76 -15.99
C LYS A 334 6.87 8.16 -14.63
N THR A 335 7.81 7.46 -14.03
CA THR A 335 7.69 6.86 -12.69
C THR A 335 8.93 7.21 -11.89
N ASP A 336 8.80 7.47 -10.59
CA ASP A 336 9.93 7.76 -9.69
C ASP A 336 9.87 6.81 -8.48
N LEU A 337 10.96 6.68 -7.72
CA LEU A 337 11.01 6.01 -6.42
C LEU A 337 10.19 6.78 -5.35
N ASP A 338 10.12 8.10 -5.47
CA ASP A 338 9.32 8.95 -4.59
C ASP A 338 7.97 9.31 -5.23
N GLU A 339 6.90 9.12 -4.47
CA GLU A 339 5.47 9.06 -4.85
C GLU A 339 4.89 10.24 -5.66
N VAL A 340 5.67 11.28 -5.94
CA VAL A 340 5.24 12.61 -6.40
C VAL A 340 5.20 12.76 -7.93
N TYR A 341 5.96 11.95 -8.69
CA TYR A 341 6.15 12.19 -10.14
C TYR A 341 5.58 11.11 -11.08
N ASN A 342 4.74 10.21 -10.55
CA ASN A 342 4.07 9.21 -11.38
C ASN A 342 3.07 9.86 -12.35
N GLY A 343 3.25 9.69 -13.66
CA GLY A 343 2.31 10.23 -14.64
C GLY A 343 2.42 9.61 -16.03
N LEU A 344 1.26 9.45 -16.67
CA LEU A 344 1.13 9.08 -18.08
C LEU A 344 0.93 10.36 -18.89
N TYR A 345 1.65 10.44 -20.00
CA TYR A 345 1.61 11.57 -20.91
C TYR A 345 1.23 11.07 -22.30
N ILE A 346 0.06 11.46 -22.76
CA ILE A 346 -0.40 11.16 -24.12
C ILE A 346 0.03 12.32 -25.02
N VAL A 347 0.76 12.04 -26.10
CA VAL A 347 1.37 13.07 -26.92
C VAL A 347 0.69 13.18 -28.27
N TYR A 348 0.25 14.39 -28.57
CA TYR A 348 -0.26 14.77 -29.88
C TYR A 348 0.60 15.85 -30.49
N SER A 349 0.66 15.94 -31.82
CA SER A 349 1.35 16.99 -32.54
C SER A 349 0.46 17.71 -33.55
N ARG A 350 0.85 18.94 -33.89
CA ARG A 350 0.36 19.69 -35.05
C ARG A 350 1.48 20.47 -35.70
N VAL A 351 1.39 20.62 -37.01
CA VAL A 351 2.20 21.54 -37.79
C VAL A 351 1.46 22.88 -37.87
N LEU A 352 2.16 23.94 -37.47
CA LEU A 352 1.70 25.32 -37.54
C LEU A 352 2.37 25.98 -38.74
N THR A 353 1.58 26.53 -39.65
CA THR A 353 2.09 27.26 -40.82
C THR A 353 1.61 28.70 -40.76
N SER A 354 2.56 29.64 -40.69
CA SER A 354 2.30 31.08 -40.74
C SER A 354 1.79 31.47 -42.12
N THR A 355 0.63 32.14 -42.20
CA THR A 355 0.07 32.62 -43.47
C THR A 355 0.67 33.97 -43.89
N ASP A 356 1.31 34.67 -42.97
CA ASP A 356 1.94 35.98 -43.16
C ASP A 356 3.48 35.93 -43.08
N ASN A 357 4.07 34.73 -43.14
CA ASN A 357 5.52 34.48 -43.11
C ASN A 357 6.24 35.05 -41.88
N LYS A 358 5.55 35.23 -40.75
CA LYS A 358 6.16 35.65 -39.47
C LYS A 358 7.10 34.61 -38.87
N TYR A 359 6.92 33.33 -39.18
CA TYR A 359 7.74 32.24 -38.65
C TYR A 359 7.76 31.02 -39.60
N VAL A 360 8.78 30.16 -39.45
CA VAL A 360 8.90 28.87 -40.18
C VAL A 360 7.78 27.92 -39.81
N THR A 361 7.26 27.18 -40.77
CA THR A 361 6.35 26.05 -40.51
C THR A 361 6.93 25.14 -39.43
N ILE A 362 6.26 25.04 -38.29
CA ILE A 362 6.80 24.41 -37.10
C ILE A 362 5.88 23.32 -36.58
N LYS A 363 6.45 22.15 -36.32
CA LYS A 363 5.76 21.07 -35.62
C LYS A 363 5.87 21.28 -34.11
N MET A 364 4.72 21.33 -33.45
CA MET A 364 4.58 21.45 -32.00
C MET A 364 4.05 20.15 -31.42
N TYR A 365 4.57 19.75 -30.26
CA TYR A 365 4.19 18.54 -29.53
C TYR A 365 3.51 18.92 -28.21
N TYR A 366 2.35 18.34 -27.95
CA TYR A 366 1.46 18.66 -26.84
C TYR A 366 1.26 17.42 -25.94
N PRO A 367 2.21 17.13 -25.05
CA PRO A 367 2.03 16.10 -24.03
C PRO A 367 0.93 16.50 -23.05
N VAL A 368 -0.08 15.63 -22.89
CA VAL A 368 -1.17 15.79 -21.93
C VAL A 368 -0.94 14.88 -20.72
N ALA A 369 -0.78 15.49 -19.56
CA ALA A 369 -0.45 14.80 -18.32
C ALA A 369 -1.70 14.26 -17.59
N PHE A 370 -1.60 12.99 -17.16
CA PHE A 370 -2.47 12.32 -16.22
C PHE A 370 -1.62 11.84 -15.04
N ARG A 371 -1.72 12.51 -13.89
CA ARG A 371 -0.77 12.34 -12.79
C ARG A 371 -1.34 11.58 -11.61
N THR A 372 -0.44 10.93 -10.89
CA THR A 372 -0.71 10.07 -9.74
C THR A 372 -1.61 8.91 -10.13
N LEU A 373 -1.10 8.04 -11.00
CA LEU A 373 -1.82 6.85 -11.46
C LEU A 373 -1.86 5.82 -10.34
N MET A 374 -3.07 5.50 -9.87
CA MET A 374 -3.32 4.53 -8.82
C MET A 374 -3.93 3.26 -9.43
N LEU A 375 -3.39 2.11 -9.03
CA LEU A 375 -3.84 0.77 -9.37
C LEU A 375 -4.42 0.09 -8.13
N ALA A 376 -5.72 -0.20 -8.20
CA ALA A 376 -6.49 -1.03 -7.27
C ALA A 376 -7.37 -2.00 -8.09
N ASP A 377 -8.69 -2.02 -7.90
CA ASP A 377 -9.62 -2.77 -8.77
C ASP A 377 -9.70 -2.19 -10.19
N LYS A 378 -9.41 -0.90 -10.33
CA LYS A 378 -9.32 -0.16 -11.60
C LYS A 378 -8.18 0.85 -11.53
N VAL A 379 -7.72 1.29 -12.71
CA VAL A 379 -6.77 2.39 -12.79
C VAL A 379 -7.50 3.73 -12.66
N THR A 380 -6.96 4.63 -11.85
CA THR A 380 -7.44 6.00 -11.70
C THR A 380 -6.27 6.98 -11.69
N TYR A 381 -6.53 8.26 -11.92
CA TYR A 381 -5.54 9.34 -11.80
C TYR A 381 -6.10 10.46 -10.90
N LYS A 382 -5.26 11.15 -10.14
CA LYS A 382 -5.70 12.22 -9.21
C LYS A 382 -5.80 13.60 -9.86
N SER A 383 -5.04 13.86 -10.93
CA SER A 383 -5.06 15.15 -11.62
C SER A 383 -4.76 15.05 -13.11
N GLY A 384 -5.18 16.06 -13.86
CA GLY A 384 -5.22 16.06 -15.33
C GLY A 384 -6.65 15.89 -15.86
N PRO A 385 -6.86 15.90 -17.18
CA PRO A 385 -5.87 16.12 -18.25
C PRO A 385 -5.33 17.57 -18.27
N GLU A 386 -4.03 17.74 -18.54
CA GLU A 386 -3.41 19.06 -18.68
C GLU A 386 -2.29 19.03 -19.74
N ILE A 387 -2.31 19.95 -20.71
CA ILE A 387 -1.17 20.16 -21.61
C ILE A 387 -0.02 20.78 -20.83
N ILE A 388 1.14 20.14 -20.85
CA ILE A 388 2.34 20.63 -20.18
C ILE A 388 3.35 21.23 -21.16
N GLY A 389 4.34 21.93 -20.60
CA GLY A 389 5.37 22.59 -21.39
C GLY A 389 4.91 23.95 -21.91
N LYS A 390 5.87 24.83 -22.10
CA LYS A 390 5.68 26.11 -22.78
C LYS A 390 6.90 26.38 -23.63
N THR A 391 6.67 26.74 -24.88
CA THR A 391 7.72 27.13 -25.80
C THR A 391 7.22 28.32 -26.62
N SER A 392 8.08 29.32 -26.83
CA SER A 392 7.80 30.39 -27.79
C SER A 392 7.62 29.77 -29.17
N TYR A 393 6.47 29.95 -29.82
CA TYR A 393 6.21 29.40 -31.16
C TYR A 393 6.66 30.35 -32.27
N VAL A 394 6.68 31.67 -31.99
CA VAL A 394 7.17 32.72 -32.90
C VAL A 394 8.57 33.19 -32.47
N THR A 395 9.55 33.14 -33.36
CA THR A 395 10.92 33.59 -33.06
C THR A 395 10.94 35.08 -32.72
N GLY A 396 11.60 35.44 -31.61
CA GLY A 396 11.84 36.84 -31.23
C GLY A 396 10.66 37.56 -30.58
N THR A 397 9.54 36.89 -30.31
CA THR A 397 8.43 37.44 -29.52
C THR A 397 8.26 36.71 -28.18
N SER A 398 7.51 37.32 -27.26
CA SER A 398 7.11 36.71 -25.99
C SER A 398 5.88 35.79 -26.10
N ASP A 399 5.43 35.49 -27.33
CA ASP A 399 4.23 34.68 -27.54
C ASP A 399 4.54 33.20 -27.29
N GLU A 400 4.15 32.74 -26.11
CA GLU A 400 4.31 31.35 -25.69
C GLU A 400 3.10 30.50 -26.10
N SER A 401 3.38 29.30 -26.61
CA SER A 401 2.38 28.25 -26.76
C SER A 401 2.67 27.12 -25.77
N LYS A 402 1.63 26.42 -25.33
CA LYS A 402 1.78 25.19 -24.55
C LYS A 402 2.42 24.12 -25.42
N GLY A 403 3.12 23.19 -24.77
CA GLY A 403 3.86 22.13 -25.45
C GLY A 403 5.30 22.50 -25.79
N TYR A 404 5.90 21.66 -26.63
CA TYR A 404 7.32 21.65 -26.92
C TYR A 404 7.59 21.65 -28.42
N LYS A 405 8.63 22.36 -28.84
CA LYS A 405 9.25 22.20 -30.17
C LYS A 405 10.15 20.96 -30.24
N ARG A 406 10.73 20.59 -29.09
CA ARG A 406 11.66 19.47 -28.91
C ARG A 406 11.07 18.48 -27.92
N PRO A 407 10.60 17.31 -28.37
CA PRO A 407 10.08 16.28 -27.46
C PRO A 407 11.10 15.82 -26.41
N TYR A 408 12.39 15.82 -26.76
CA TYR A 408 13.48 15.42 -25.86
C TYR A 408 13.52 16.25 -24.57
N ASN A 409 13.23 17.56 -24.62
CA ASN A 409 13.15 18.41 -23.42
C ASN A 409 12.12 17.90 -22.39
N PHE A 410 11.09 17.20 -22.86
CA PHE A 410 10.11 16.56 -21.99
C PHE A 410 10.53 15.15 -21.59
N LEU A 411 11.20 14.39 -22.46
CA LEU A 411 11.67 13.03 -22.17
C LEU A 411 12.91 12.99 -21.28
N GLU A 412 13.66 14.08 -21.19
CA GLU A 412 14.87 14.18 -20.36
C GLU A 412 14.61 13.71 -18.93
N GLN A 413 15.42 12.74 -18.51
CA GLN A 413 15.30 12.07 -17.22
C GLN A 413 15.99 12.90 -16.13
N ARG A 414 15.25 13.22 -15.06
CA ARG A 414 15.87 13.76 -13.84
C ARG A 414 16.42 12.62 -12.98
N SER A 415 17.43 12.90 -12.17
CA SER A 415 18.01 11.91 -11.25
C SER A 415 16.93 11.24 -10.39
N GLY A 416 16.72 9.93 -10.58
CA GLY A 416 15.72 9.12 -9.86
C GLY A 416 14.49 8.72 -10.69
N GLU A 417 14.11 9.53 -11.69
CA GLU A 417 12.97 9.23 -12.56
C GLU A 417 13.28 8.05 -13.49
N LYS A 418 12.26 7.32 -13.91
CA LYS A 418 12.26 6.37 -15.02
C LYS A 418 11.27 6.88 -16.05
N VAL A 419 11.70 6.97 -17.29
CA VAL A 419 10.85 7.38 -18.42
C VAL A 419 10.77 6.21 -19.38
N ALA A 420 9.55 5.82 -19.75
CA ALA A 420 9.29 4.83 -20.77
C ALA A 420 8.43 5.46 -21.86
N ALA A 421 9.00 5.70 -23.04
CA ALA A 421 8.23 6.09 -24.22
C ALA A 421 7.70 4.85 -24.95
N GLY A 422 6.58 5.01 -25.68
CA GLY A 422 6.00 3.92 -26.46
C GLY A 422 4.99 4.42 -27.48
N ASP A 423 4.44 3.47 -28.24
CA ASP A 423 3.52 3.71 -29.37
C ASP A 423 4.11 4.64 -30.45
N GLY A 424 5.41 4.52 -30.73
CA GLY A 424 6.12 5.31 -31.73
C GLY A 424 6.77 6.59 -31.18
N PHE A 425 6.54 6.93 -29.91
CA PHE A 425 7.16 8.10 -29.28
C PHE A 425 8.63 7.87 -28.89
N GLU A 426 9.05 6.61 -28.78
CA GLU A 426 10.43 6.19 -28.50
C GLU A 426 11.45 6.74 -29.50
N LYS A 427 11.03 7.08 -30.73
CA LYS A 427 11.89 7.71 -31.74
C LYS A 427 12.46 9.07 -31.33
N TYR A 428 11.91 9.70 -30.28
CA TYR A 428 12.37 10.98 -29.76
C TYR A 428 13.21 10.87 -28.47
N GLU A 429 13.55 9.65 -28.02
CA GLU A 429 14.43 9.45 -26.85
C GLU A 429 15.84 9.99 -27.07
N HIS A 430 16.23 10.20 -28.33
CA HIS A 430 17.49 10.81 -28.70
C HIS A 430 17.25 11.88 -29.77
N GLU A 431 18.00 12.97 -29.69
CA GLU A 431 18.09 14.00 -30.72
C GLU A 431 19.57 14.27 -31.00
N SER A 432 19.87 14.72 -32.21
CA SER A 432 21.23 15.10 -32.61
C SER A 432 21.20 16.30 -33.54
N TYR A 433 22.34 16.94 -33.74
CA TYR A 433 22.45 17.90 -34.82
C TYR A 433 22.58 17.21 -36.17
N VAL A 434 22.17 17.90 -37.22
CA VAL A 434 22.34 17.46 -38.62
C VAL A 434 23.79 17.71 -39.03
N HIS A 435 24.49 16.67 -39.48
CA HIS A 435 25.88 16.74 -39.91
C HIS A 435 26.03 16.53 -41.43
N LYS A 436 25.00 16.00 -42.09
CA LYS A 436 24.96 15.83 -43.54
C LYS A 436 23.63 16.29 -44.11
N LEU A 437 23.66 16.82 -45.33
CA LEU A 437 22.45 17.17 -46.06
C LEU A 437 21.52 15.96 -46.20
N GLU A 438 22.09 14.77 -46.41
CA GLU A 438 21.36 13.50 -46.55
C GLU A 438 20.73 13.00 -45.25
N ASP A 439 21.10 13.55 -44.08
CA ASP A 439 20.43 13.22 -42.82
C ASP A 439 19.01 13.82 -42.78
N MET A 440 18.74 14.86 -43.58
CA MET A 440 17.43 15.48 -43.73
C MET A 440 16.65 14.84 -44.88
N THR A 441 15.35 14.63 -44.69
CA THR A 441 14.49 14.10 -45.76
C THR A 441 14.35 15.10 -46.90
N ASP A 442 14.17 14.58 -48.12
CA ASP A 442 13.91 15.42 -49.31
C ASP A 442 12.70 16.33 -49.13
N GLU A 443 11.65 15.81 -48.48
CA GLU A 443 10.43 16.54 -48.16
C GLU A 443 10.71 17.70 -47.20
N TYR A 444 11.52 17.48 -46.16
CA TYR A 444 11.89 18.53 -45.23
C TYR A 444 12.76 19.61 -45.89
N ARG A 445 13.79 19.21 -46.64
CA ARG A 445 14.63 20.16 -47.40
C ARG A 445 13.80 20.97 -48.39
N LYS A 446 12.87 20.32 -49.11
CA LYS A 446 11.94 20.99 -50.02
C LYS A 446 11.06 22.01 -49.31
N SER A 447 10.57 21.70 -48.12
CA SER A 447 9.78 22.67 -47.32
C SER A 447 10.59 23.91 -46.95
N LEU A 448 11.88 23.75 -46.59
CA LEU A 448 12.78 24.87 -46.33
C LEU A 448 13.07 25.67 -47.61
N GLN A 449 13.22 25.00 -48.75
CA GLN A 449 13.37 25.68 -50.04
C GLN A 449 12.17 26.53 -50.42
N ASP A 450 10.96 25.98 -50.28
CA ASP A 450 9.71 26.68 -50.59
C ASP A 450 9.52 27.89 -49.66
N GLN A 451 9.90 27.74 -48.38
CA GLN A 451 9.85 28.85 -47.46
C GLN A 451 10.92 29.91 -47.77
N ALA A 452 12.16 29.52 -48.05
CA ALA A 452 13.21 30.45 -48.46
C ALA A 452 12.79 31.25 -49.71
N ARG A 453 12.04 30.62 -50.62
CA ARG A 453 11.44 31.32 -51.75
C ARG A 453 10.42 32.37 -51.33
N LEU A 454 9.49 32.04 -50.43
CA LEU A 454 8.52 33.00 -49.90
C LEU A 454 9.21 34.18 -49.20
N THR A 455 10.29 33.92 -48.47
CA THR A 455 11.13 34.95 -47.83
C THR A 455 11.73 35.90 -48.86
N LEU A 456 12.29 35.35 -49.95
CA LEU A 456 12.87 36.14 -51.03
C LEU A 456 11.79 36.99 -51.73
N ASP A 457 10.64 36.41 -52.05
CA ASP A 457 9.53 37.13 -52.67
C ASP A 457 9.04 38.28 -51.77
N ALA A 458 8.94 38.06 -50.46
CA ALA A 458 8.56 39.09 -49.49
C ALA A 458 9.61 40.21 -49.37
N TYR A 459 10.90 39.85 -49.37
CA TYR A 459 12.00 40.82 -49.39
C TYR A 459 11.95 41.72 -50.63
N ILE A 460 11.83 41.12 -51.82
CA ILE A 460 11.72 41.84 -53.09
C ILE A 460 10.53 42.80 -53.06
N ALA A 461 9.35 42.31 -52.66
CA ALA A 461 8.13 43.13 -52.62
C ALA A 461 8.22 44.32 -51.66
N LYS A 462 8.96 44.16 -50.55
CA LYS A 462 9.09 45.16 -49.50
C LYS A 462 10.19 46.19 -49.80
N ASP A 463 11.36 45.73 -50.21
CA ASP A 463 12.58 46.54 -50.20
C ASP A 463 12.99 47.04 -51.59
N TYR A 464 12.47 46.47 -52.69
CA TYR A 464 12.82 46.93 -54.03
C TYR A 464 11.95 48.09 -54.50
N LYS A 465 12.60 49.02 -55.20
CA LYS A 465 11.92 50.15 -55.82
C LYS A 465 11.12 49.69 -57.05
N PRO A 466 10.06 50.41 -57.46
CA PRO A 466 9.23 50.01 -58.61
C PRO A 466 9.98 49.83 -59.95
N ASN A 467 11.13 50.48 -60.10
CA ASN A 467 11.99 50.38 -61.28
C ASN A 467 12.93 49.15 -61.27
N MET A 468 13.12 48.51 -60.11
CA MET A 468 13.96 47.32 -59.99
C MET A 468 13.15 46.08 -60.36
N GLN A 469 13.59 45.36 -61.39
CA GLN A 469 12.89 44.19 -61.93
C GLN A 469 13.70 42.93 -61.67
N VAL A 470 13.04 41.94 -61.05
CA VAL A 470 13.60 40.61 -60.80
C VAL A 470 13.02 39.61 -61.80
N SER A 471 13.88 38.83 -62.44
CA SER A 471 13.50 37.71 -63.31
C SER A 471 14.33 36.46 -62.99
N ASP A 472 13.91 35.32 -63.56
CA ASP A 472 14.69 34.07 -63.56
C ASP A 472 15.12 33.58 -62.17
N ILE A 473 14.22 33.68 -61.18
CA ILE A 473 14.47 33.15 -59.84
C ILE A 473 14.59 31.62 -59.93
N GLN A 474 15.77 31.09 -59.62
CA GLN A 474 16.11 29.68 -59.69
C GLN A 474 16.76 29.21 -58.40
N PHE A 475 16.48 27.97 -58.00
CA PHE A 475 17.20 27.34 -56.89
C PHE A 475 18.62 26.99 -57.35
N ALA A 476 19.62 27.56 -56.68
CA ALA A 476 21.03 27.42 -57.03
C ALA A 476 21.72 26.29 -56.25
N GLY A 477 21.24 25.98 -55.04
CA GLY A 477 21.69 24.87 -54.23
C GLY A 477 21.71 25.19 -52.73
N GLU A 478 22.47 24.42 -51.97
CA GLU A 478 22.45 24.38 -50.51
C GLU A 478 23.86 24.32 -49.93
N TYR A 479 24.03 24.94 -48.76
CA TYR A 479 25.20 24.76 -47.91
C TYR A 479 24.77 24.23 -46.54
N LEU A 480 25.53 23.30 -45.98
CA LEU A 480 25.45 22.94 -44.56
C LEU A 480 26.80 23.23 -43.92
N GLN A 481 26.78 23.94 -42.80
CA GLN A 481 27.93 24.15 -41.93
C GLN A 481 27.64 23.51 -40.58
N TYR A 482 28.59 22.74 -40.05
CA TYR A 482 28.39 21.99 -38.82
C TYR A 482 29.68 21.82 -38.03
N THR A 483 29.57 21.57 -36.73
CA THR A 483 30.69 21.11 -35.89
C THR A 483 30.65 19.60 -35.78
N SER A 484 31.77 18.88 -35.86
CA SER A 484 31.80 17.42 -35.69
C SER A 484 31.65 16.94 -34.24
N ASN A 485 31.70 17.84 -33.25
CA ASN A 485 31.50 17.53 -31.84
C ASN A 485 30.31 18.31 -31.26
N ASP A 486 29.20 17.62 -30.99
CA ASP A 486 27.99 18.18 -30.39
C ASP A 486 28.23 18.83 -29.00
N GLN A 487 29.30 18.45 -28.27
CA GLN A 487 29.63 18.97 -26.95
C GLN A 487 30.41 20.30 -26.97
N GLU A 488 30.94 20.72 -28.13
CA GLU A 488 31.77 21.93 -28.28
C GLU A 488 31.00 23.13 -28.84
N GLN A 489 29.67 23.02 -28.93
CA GLN A 489 28.84 24.06 -29.55
C GLN A 489 28.60 25.26 -28.60
N PHE A 490 29.19 26.41 -28.93
CA PHE A 490 28.77 27.71 -28.40
C PHE A 490 27.61 28.22 -29.27
N ASN A 491 26.41 28.44 -28.68
CA ASN A 491 25.19 28.91 -29.36
C ASN A 491 24.60 27.98 -30.44
N GLY A 492 24.86 26.66 -30.42
CA GLY A 492 24.08 25.66 -31.17
C GLY A 492 23.98 25.82 -32.70
N THR A 493 24.99 26.40 -33.36
CA THR A 493 24.84 26.89 -34.74
C THR A 493 25.47 25.94 -35.78
N ASN A 494 24.88 24.76 -35.95
CA ASN A 494 24.83 24.18 -37.29
C ASN A 494 23.92 25.08 -38.13
N ILE A 495 24.37 25.42 -39.33
CA ILE A 495 23.72 26.39 -40.21
C ILE A 495 23.48 25.75 -41.56
N TYR A 496 22.24 25.87 -42.02
CA TYR A 496 21.82 25.43 -43.32
C TYR A 496 21.41 26.63 -44.15
N TYR A 497 21.99 26.76 -45.34
CA TYR A 497 21.66 27.82 -46.30
C TYR A 497 20.93 27.24 -47.50
N VAL A 498 19.83 27.87 -47.88
CA VAL A 498 19.17 27.66 -49.17
C VAL A 498 19.50 28.85 -50.06
N VAL A 499 20.06 28.61 -51.25
CA VAL A 499 20.48 29.67 -52.16
C VAL A 499 19.57 29.71 -53.38
N PHE A 500 19.01 30.89 -53.65
CA PHE A 500 18.37 31.22 -54.93
C PHE A 500 19.25 32.17 -55.74
N SER A 501 19.28 32.02 -57.06
CA SER A 501 19.83 33.01 -57.98
C SER A 501 18.71 33.74 -58.71
N ALA A 502 18.82 35.03 -58.95
CA ALA A 502 17.88 35.77 -59.80
C ALA A 502 18.58 36.90 -60.56
N ASN A 503 18.02 37.27 -61.71
CA ASN A 503 18.48 38.41 -62.50
C ASN A 503 17.79 39.69 -62.00
N LEU A 504 18.59 40.68 -61.61
CA LEU A 504 18.13 41.99 -61.17
C LEU A 504 18.51 43.04 -62.21
N SER A 505 17.52 43.79 -62.69
CA SER A 505 17.69 44.86 -63.68
C SER A 505 16.98 46.14 -63.27
N ASP A 506 17.36 47.26 -63.88
CA ASP A 506 16.67 48.54 -63.72
C ASP A 506 15.91 48.90 -65.00
N ALA A 507 14.61 49.15 -64.89
CA ALA A 507 13.77 49.55 -66.02
C ALA A 507 14.23 50.87 -66.67
N ASN A 508 14.96 51.72 -65.93
CA ASN A 508 15.53 52.97 -66.44
C ASN A 508 17.00 52.84 -66.90
N GLY A 509 17.58 51.64 -66.85
CA GLY A 509 18.95 51.36 -67.29
C GLY A 509 20.05 51.94 -66.41
N LYS A 510 19.80 52.26 -65.13
CA LYS A 510 20.82 52.77 -64.19
C LYS A 510 21.93 51.77 -63.88
N PHE A 511 21.61 50.48 -63.91
CA PHE A 511 22.57 49.39 -63.73
C PHE A 511 22.26 48.25 -64.70
N PRO A 512 23.29 47.50 -65.15
CA PRO A 512 23.09 46.36 -66.05
C PRO A 512 22.38 45.20 -65.35
N THR A 513 21.71 44.34 -66.11
CA THR A 513 21.18 43.08 -65.59
C THR A 513 22.29 42.31 -64.90
N THR A 514 22.11 42.06 -63.61
CA THR A 514 23.11 41.45 -62.73
C THR A 514 22.47 40.24 -62.07
N THR A 515 23.12 39.08 -62.16
CA THR A 515 22.71 37.89 -61.41
C THR A 515 23.11 38.06 -59.95
N ILE A 516 22.14 37.90 -59.04
CA ILE A 516 22.33 37.98 -57.59
C ILE A 516 22.03 36.61 -56.98
N TYR A 517 22.90 36.14 -56.10
CA TYR A 517 22.72 34.95 -55.26
C TYR A 517 22.22 35.37 -53.88
N TYR A 518 21.06 34.85 -53.48
CA TYR A 518 20.35 35.13 -52.25
C TYR A 518 20.38 33.90 -51.32
N PRO A 519 21.34 33.80 -50.40
CA PRO A 519 21.32 32.78 -49.36
C PRO A 519 20.31 33.13 -48.26
N VAL A 520 19.46 32.17 -47.92
CA VAL A 520 18.54 32.22 -46.78
C VAL A 520 19.07 31.29 -45.69
N GLU A 521 19.23 31.82 -44.48
CA GLU A 521 19.86 31.14 -43.35
C GLU A 521 18.84 30.45 -42.43
N TYR A 522 19.11 29.18 -42.11
CA TYR A 522 18.45 28.40 -41.07
C TYR A 522 19.49 27.95 -40.04
N THR A 523 19.23 28.20 -38.77
CA THR A 523 20.12 27.85 -37.66
C THR A 523 19.52 26.72 -36.82
N TYR A 524 20.27 26.18 -35.86
CA TYR A 524 19.78 25.14 -34.94
C TYR A 524 19.16 23.96 -35.68
N VAL A 525 19.84 23.47 -36.72
CA VAL A 525 19.36 22.36 -37.56
C VAL A 525 19.55 21.05 -36.80
N MET A 526 18.46 20.52 -36.25
CA MET A 526 18.45 19.30 -35.44
C MET A 526 17.59 18.23 -36.07
N LYS A 527 18.06 16.99 -35.92
CA LYS A 527 17.33 15.77 -36.17
C LYS A 527 16.70 15.32 -34.86
N LEU A 528 15.37 15.38 -34.79
CA LEU A 528 14.59 14.94 -33.62
C LEU A 528 14.21 13.46 -33.72
N SER A 529 14.02 12.96 -34.95
CA SER A 529 13.81 11.54 -35.30
C SER A 529 14.26 11.33 -36.75
N ASP A 530 14.08 10.14 -37.33
CA ASP A 530 14.38 9.90 -38.75
C ASP A 530 13.52 10.72 -39.72
N GLU A 531 12.34 11.17 -39.30
CA GLU A 531 11.39 11.92 -40.13
C GLU A 531 11.12 13.33 -39.61
N ASP A 532 11.56 13.65 -38.39
CA ASP A 532 11.24 14.91 -37.71
C ASP A 532 12.49 15.75 -37.48
N PHE A 533 12.43 17.01 -37.90
CA PHE A 533 13.55 17.94 -37.85
C PHE A 533 13.09 19.28 -37.25
N LEU A 534 14.05 20.03 -36.73
CA LEU A 534 13.82 21.38 -36.22
C LEU A 534 14.90 22.31 -36.75
N THR A 535 14.49 23.52 -37.14
CA THR A 535 15.38 24.64 -37.46
C THR A 535 14.81 25.90 -36.81
N THR A 536 15.70 26.80 -36.40
CA THR A 536 15.32 28.17 -36.02
C THR A 536 15.55 29.12 -37.19
N TYR A 537 14.50 29.89 -37.49
CA TYR A 537 14.51 30.88 -38.55
C TYR A 537 15.21 32.16 -38.14
N HIS A 538 16.12 32.65 -38.97
CA HIS A 538 16.59 34.03 -38.90
C HIS A 538 16.24 34.73 -40.23
N SER A 539 15.06 35.38 -40.28
CA SER A 539 14.70 36.26 -41.40
C SER A 539 15.42 37.59 -41.29
N ASP A 540 16.58 37.63 -41.89
CA ASP A 540 17.06 38.78 -42.63
C ASP A 540 18.04 38.19 -43.64
N VAL A 541 17.71 38.21 -44.94
CA VAL A 541 18.55 37.67 -46.04
C VAL A 541 20.02 37.87 -45.67
N PHE A 542 20.73 36.77 -45.41
CA PHE A 542 22.00 36.84 -44.70
C PHE A 542 23.08 37.47 -45.58
N LEU A 543 23.74 38.45 -44.94
CA LEU A 543 24.93 39.23 -45.28
C LEU A 543 24.90 40.22 -46.46
N SER A 544 25.30 41.45 -46.05
CA SER A 544 25.78 42.59 -46.84
C SER A 544 24.74 43.30 -47.72
N ASN A 545 24.50 44.58 -47.39
CA ASN A 545 23.95 45.51 -48.37
C ASN A 545 24.98 45.69 -49.47
N LEU A 546 24.75 45.03 -50.59
CA LEU A 546 25.50 45.18 -51.82
C LEU A 546 24.97 46.41 -52.56
N MET A 547 25.85 47.37 -52.84
CA MET A 547 25.53 48.48 -53.74
C MET A 547 25.60 48.00 -55.19
N LEU A 548 24.55 48.27 -55.96
CA LEU A 548 24.46 47.83 -57.35
C LEU A 548 25.43 48.62 -58.24
N PRO A 549 26.02 48.00 -59.28
CA PRO A 549 27.00 48.66 -60.14
C PRO A 549 26.45 49.97 -60.71
N ASN A 550 27.21 51.06 -60.59
CA ASN A 550 26.83 52.40 -61.10
C ASN A 550 25.53 52.98 -60.52
N SER A 551 25.05 52.49 -59.36
CA SER A 551 23.87 53.01 -58.68
C SER A 551 24.11 53.26 -57.19
N LEU A 552 23.21 54.02 -56.55
CA LEU A 552 23.07 54.12 -55.09
C LEU A 552 22.06 53.11 -54.54
N ASP A 553 21.43 52.33 -55.42
CA ASP A 553 20.49 51.28 -55.04
C ASP A 553 21.25 50.09 -54.44
N THR A 554 20.66 49.46 -53.42
CA THR A 554 21.25 48.33 -52.73
C THR A 554 20.36 47.10 -52.77
N THR A 555 20.98 45.94 -52.77
CA THR A 555 20.33 44.64 -52.59
C THR A 555 21.05 43.83 -51.50
N ARG A 556 20.44 42.78 -50.98
CA ARG A 556 21.07 41.79 -50.12
C ARG A 556 21.47 40.57 -50.97
N GLY A 557 22.64 39.99 -50.71
CA GLY A 557 23.16 38.85 -51.45
C GLY A 557 24.47 39.17 -52.18
N PHE A 558 24.81 38.33 -53.16
CA PHE A 558 26.14 38.32 -53.78
C PHE A 558 26.04 38.39 -55.31
N THR A 559 26.87 39.21 -55.96
CA THR A 559 27.02 39.20 -57.43
C THR A 559 27.94 38.09 -57.96
N ASP A 560 28.80 37.54 -57.09
CA ASP A 560 29.78 36.50 -57.43
C ASP A 560 29.60 35.30 -56.49
N GLY A 561 29.38 34.12 -57.07
CA GLY A 561 29.22 32.89 -56.31
C GLY A 561 30.46 32.50 -55.51
N ASN A 562 31.67 32.82 -55.98
CA ASN A 562 32.92 32.58 -55.23
C ASN A 562 33.03 33.47 -53.99
N GLU A 563 32.56 34.72 -54.10
CA GLU A 563 32.47 35.63 -52.95
C GLU A 563 31.40 35.16 -51.97
N MET A 564 30.28 34.63 -52.45
CA MET A 564 29.28 33.97 -51.61
C MET A 564 29.87 32.78 -50.87
N TYR A 565 30.55 31.87 -51.57
CA TYR A 565 31.20 30.71 -50.97
C TYR A 565 32.17 31.14 -49.87
N LYS A 566 33.05 32.12 -50.15
CA LYS A 566 33.97 32.67 -49.13
C LYS A 566 33.21 33.33 -47.98
N GLY A 567 32.17 34.11 -48.27
CA GLY A 567 31.38 34.83 -47.29
C GLY A 567 30.67 33.90 -46.30
N ILE A 568 30.12 32.80 -46.80
CA ILE A 568 29.41 31.77 -46.02
C ILE A 568 30.42 30.83 -45.35
N ILE A 569 31.32 30.23 -46.12
CA ILE A 569 32.18 29.12 -45.66
C ILE A 569 33.48 29.60 -44.99
N SER A 570 34.17 30.60 -45.54
CA SER A 570 35.52 30.95 -45.10
C SER A 570 35.60 31.92 -43.91
N ASN A 571 34.48 32.55 -43.51
CA ASN A 571 34.45 33.53 -42.43
C ASN A 571 34.27 32.92 -41.01
N ARG A 572 34.03 31.62 -40.87
CA ARG A 572 33.96 30.93 -39.56
C ARG A 572 35.26 30.17 -39.26
N THR A 573 35.58 30.06 -37.97
CA THR A 573 36.84 29.51 -37.44
C THR A 573 37.10 28.05 -37.89
N LYS A 574 38.34 27.56 -37.74
CA LYS A 574 38.80 26.18 -38.05
C LYS A 574 38.01 25.02 -37.38
N LEU A 575 36.94 25.32 -36.65
CA LEU A 575 36.13 24.37 -35.88
C LEU A 575 34.90 23.86 -36.65
N TYR A 576 34.59 24.43 -37.81
CA TYR A 576 33.41 24.06 -38.61
C TYR A 576 33.80 23.30 -39.87
N GLU A 577 33.09 22.20 -40.10
CA GLU A 577 33.05 21.45 -41.35
C GLU A 577 31.89 21.96 -42.22
N HIS A 578 31.90 21.61 -43.50
CA HIS A 578 30.84 22.00 -44.42
C HIS A 578 30.54 20.95 -45.49
N GLN A 579 29.34 21.03 -46.04
CA GLN A 579 28.88 20.27 -47.19
C GLN A 579 28.21 21.22 -48.19
N VAL A 580 28.47 21.01 -49.47
CA VAL A 580 27.94 21.82 -50.58
C VAL A 580 27.13 20.92 -51.51
N SER A 581 25.92 21.33 -51.89
CA SER A 581 25.16 20.59 -52.90
C SER A 581 25.70 20.84 -54.31
N GLU A 582 25.48 19.88 -55.22
CA GLU A 582 26.09 19.85 -56.57
C GLU A 582 26.00 21.17 -57.35
N GLY A 583 24.88 21.91 -57.25
CA GLY A 583 24.68 23.17 -57.96
C GLY A 583 25.63 24.31 -57.55
N LEU A 584 26.19 24.25 -56.35
CA LEU A 584 27.06 25.29 -55.78
C LEU A 584 28.55 24.91 -55.73
N LYS A 585 28.90 23.65 -55.99
CA LYS A 585 30.30 23.17 -55.97
C LYS A 585 31.22 23.96 -56.89
N GLN A 586 30.68 24.45 -58.00
CA GLN A 586 31.37 25.31 -58.97
C GLN A 586 31.96 26.61 -58.36
N PHE A 587 31.57 27.00 -57.15
CA PHE A 587 31.99 28.26 -56.51
C PHE A 587 33.05 28.10 -55.41
N GLY A 588 33.54 26.89 -55.13
CA GLY A 588 34.63 26.76 -54.16
C GLY A 588 34.89 25.40 -53.52
N GLU A 589 34.35 24.28 -54.01
CA GLU A 589 34.76 22.95 -53.56
C GLU A 589 36.03 22.45 -54.26
#